data_AF-A0AAE0E8L8-F1
#
_entry.id   AF-A0AAE0E8L8-F1
#
_cell.length_a   1.000
_cell.length_b   1.000
_cell.length_c   1.000
_cell.angle_alpha   90.00
_cell.angle_beta   90.00
_cell.angle_gamma   90.00
#
_symmetry.space_group_name_H-M   'P 1'
#
loop_
_entity.id
_entity.type
_entity.pdbx_description
1 polymer ?
#
loop_
_entity_poly.entity_id
_entity_poly.type
_entity_poly.pdbx_seq_one_letter_code
_entity_poly.pdbx_strand_id
1 'polypeptide(L)'
;MDFAHTADNIFAVILSVLETYGITHRILSITLDNASTNNKSIALFTERNIPQAGGYFFHQHCACHIINLLVQSGLKEVFYNATVTLSGVYYPTSSQAIHQIVEMSDLLNTYKEDDLLGHAVVAMETKFKKYWSEMPFLYALGVIVDPRIKLAGLEYLLEFIGNKLSIDYFDQITDIRNKLFEVFSIYERRFGGVHTEPSPEPDTQPLSTSWSILKRRQKDKSASSSSSTTRSAASSSTELNRFLEAQFDADKNTENFDLLLWWKTYSYRYPVLSHLARDILVIPVSTVSSEHAFSTSG
;
A
#
# COMPACT_ATOMS: atom_id res chain seq x y z
N MET A 1 -40.99 13.91 2.55
CA MET A 1 -41.13 12.52 3.02
C MET A 1 -40.16 11.71 2.20
N ASP A 2 -39.13 11.16 2.84
CA ASP A 2 -38.21 10.23 2.20
C ASP A 2 -38.98 8.96 1.87
N PHE A 3 -39.42 8.85 0.62
CA PHE A 3 -40.04 7.63 0.14
C PHE A 3 -38.94 6.57 0.07
N ALA A 4 -39.08 5.51 0.87
CA ALA A 4 -38.17 4.38 0.85
C ALA A 4 -38.01 3.87 -0.60
N HIS A 5 -36.78 3.61 -1.03
CA HIS A 5 -36.45 3.03 -2.34
C HIS A 5 -36.88 1.55 -2.39
N THR A 6 -38.19 1.30 -2.47
CA THR A 6 -38.79 -0.02 -2.63
C THR A 6 -39.27 -0.22 -4.07
N ALA A 7 -39.44 -1.49 -4.47
CA ALA A 7 -39.83 -1.84 -5.83
C ALA A 7 -41.21 -1.27 -6.19
N ASP A 8 -42.14 -1.32 -5.25
CA ASP A 8 -43.51 -0.80 -5.40
C ASP A 8 -43.53 0.72 -5.54
N ASN A 9 -42.71 1.44 -4.77
CA ASN A 9 -42.64 2.89 -4.85
C ASN A 9 -42.04 3.33 -6.19
N ILE A 10 -40.95 2.69 -6.64
CA ILE A 10 -40.33 2.95 -7.94
C ILE A 10 -41.32 2.66 -9.06
N PHE A 11 -42.02 1.53 -8.99
CA PHE A 11 -43.07 1.16 -9.94
C PHE A 11 -44.19 2.21 -9.99
N ALA A 12 -44.74 2.59 -8.83
CA ALA A 12 -45.85 3.52 -8.74
C ALA A 12 -45.48 4.91 -9.28
N VAL A 13 -44.27 5.41 -8.98
CA VAL A 13 -43.80 6.70 -9.49
C VAL A 13 -43.66 6.65 -11.01
N ILE A 14 -42.97 5.64 -11.54
CA ILE A 14 -42.79 5.48 -13.00
C ILE A 14 -44.16 5.37 -13.67
N LEU A 15 -45.06 4.52 -13.17
CA LEU A 15 -46.41 4.34 -13.73
C LEU A 15 -47.20 5.66 -13.73
N SER A 16 -47.17 6.41 -12.63
CA SER A 16 -47.90 7.68 -12.53
C SER A 16 -47.48 8.69 -13.60
N VAL A 17 -46.18 8.72 -13.93
CA VAL A 17 -45.64 9.58 -14.99
C VAL A 17 -46.16 9.11 -16.34
N LEU A 18 -46.08 7.80 -16.62
CA LEU A 18 -46.52 7.24 -17.89
C LEU A 18 -48.03 7.46 -18.15
N GLU A 19 -48.84 7.33 -17.10
CA GLU A 19 -50.29 7.60 -17.12
C GLU A 19 -50.57 9.09 -17.34
N THR A 20 -49.86 9.98 -16.63
CA THR A 20 -49.99 11.44 -16.78
C THR A 20 -49.75 11.89 -18.21
N TYR A 21 -48.78 11.27 -18.90
CA TYR A 21 -48.47 11.57 -20.30
C TYR A 21 -49.28 10.73 -21.31
N GLY A 22 -50.14 9.81 -20.85
CA GLY A 22 -50.97 8.96 -21.72
C GLY A 22 -50.14 8.00 -22.60
N ILE A 23 -48.92 7.67 -22.18
CA ILE A 23 -47.96 6.84 -22.94
C ILE A 23 -47.77 5.46 -22.34
N THR A 24 -48.57 5.05 -21.35
CA THR A 24 -48.49 3.74 -20.69
C THR A 24 -48.35 2.57 -21.66
N HIS A 25 -49.04 2.64 -22.80
CA HIS A 25 -48.96 1.62 -23.84
C HIS A 25 -47.91 1.88 -24.92
N ARG A 26 -47.15 2.97 -24.94
CA ARG A 26 -46.20 3.31 -26.02
C ARG A 26 -44.74 3.08 -25.64
N ILE A 27 -44.49 2.22 -24.67
CA ILE A 27 -43.16 2.03 -24.07
C ILE A 27 -42.63 0.68 -24.51
N LEU A 28 -41.39 0.70 -25.02
CA LEU A 28 -40.67 -0.48 -25.48
C LEU A 28 -39.60 -0.95 -24.48
N SER A 29 -38.99 -0.03 -23.75
CA SER A 29 -37.88 -0.29 -22.83
C SER A 29 -37.78 0.79 -21.75
N ILE A 30 -37.25 0.42 -20.58
CA ILE A 30 -36.82 1.35 -19.53
C ILE A 30 -35.39 0.97 -19.13
N THR A 31 -34.52 1.97 -19.03
CA THR A 31 -33.14 1.83 -18.58
C THR A 31 -33.03 2.28 -17.13
N LEU A 32 -32.53 1.40 -16.25
CA LEU A 32 -32.32 1.69 -14.84
C LEU A 32 -30.87 1.35 -14.42
N ASP A 33 -30.40 1.93 -13.31
CA ASP A 33 -29.14 1.55 -12.69
C ASP A 33 -29.22 0.15 -12.05
N ASN A 34 -28.07 -0.43 -11.68
CA ASN A 34 -27.96 -1.84 -11.30
C ASN A 34 -28.34 -2.11 -9.83
N ALA A 35 -29.52 -1.64 -9.41
CA ALA A 35 -30.06 -1.90 -8.08
C ALA A 35 -31.05 -3.08 -8.10
N SER A 36 -30.98 -3.96 -7.09
CA SER A 36 -31.89 -5.12 -7.00
C SER A 36 -33.37 -4.72 -6.90
N THR A 37 -33.65 -3.55 -6.33
CA THR A 37 -34.99 -2.95 -6.25
C THR A 37 -35.55 -2.59 -7.63
N ASN A 38 -34.71 -2.16 -8.57
CA ASN A 38 -35.12 -1.83 -9.93
C ASN A 38 -35.53 -3.09 -10.69
N ASN A 39 -34.77 -4.17 -10.56
CA ASN A 39 -35.11 -5.46 -11.17
C ASN A 39 -36.50 -5.93 -10.72
N LYS A 40 -36.80 -5.78 -9.42
CA LYS A 40 -38.11 -6.11 -8.84
C LYS A 40 -39.21 -5.17 -9.33
N SER A 41 -38.93 -3.88 -9.48
CA SER A 41 -39.90 -2.89 -10.01
C SER A 41 -40.25 -3.19 -11.47
N ILE A 42 -39.26 -3.55 -12.29
CA ILE A 42 -39.50 -3.94 -13.68
C ILE A 42 -40.33 -5.23 -13.79
N ALA A 43 -40.12 -6.20 -12.90
CA ALA A 43 -40.97 -7.39 -12.86
C ALA A 43 -42.46 -7.03 -12.70
N LEU A 44 -42.79 -6.03 -11.89
CA LEU A 44 -44.17 -5.53 -11.73
C LEU A 44 -44.74 -4.94 -13.03
N PHE A 45 -43.91 -4.30 -13.86
CA PHE A 45 -44.33 -3.81 -15.19
C PHE A 45 -44.64 -4.96 -16.16
N THR A 46 -43.84 -6.03 -16.13
CA THR A 46 -44.06 -7.23 -16.94
C THR A 46 -45.30 -8.00 -16.48
N GLU A 47 -45.47 -8.22 -15.17
CA GLU A 47 -46.62 -8.92 -14.58
C GLU A 47 -47.96 -8.24 -14.90
N ARG A 48 -47.97 -6.90 -14.94
CA ARG A 48 -49.18 -6.11 -15.25
C ARG A 48 -49.42 -5.89 -16.74
N ASN A 49 -48.60 -6.48 -17.60
CA ASN A 49 -48.75 -6.46 -19.06
C ASN A 49 -48.91 -5.04 -19.66
N ILE A 50 -48.23 -4.08 -19.05
CA ILE A 50 -48.23 -2.65 -19.43
C ILE A 50 -47.64 -2.40 -20.85
N PRO A 51 -46.57 -3.09 -21.30
CA PRO A 51 -45.89 -2.81 -22.58
C PRO A 51 -46.63 -3.31 -23.84
N GLN A 52 -46.45 -2.61 -24.96
CA GLN A 52 -47.20 -2.85 -26.21
C GLN A 52 -46.75 -4.06 -27.04
N ALA A 53 -45.51 -4.52 -26.89
CA ALA A 53 -44.93 -5.56 -27.74
C ALA A 53 -45.39 -6.97 -27.31
N GLY A 54 -46.69 -7.21 -27.13
CA GLY A 54 -47.23 -8.53 -26.75
C GLY A 54 -46.69 -9.07 -25.42
N GLY A 55 -46.34 -8.20 -24.47
CA GLY A 55 -45.72 -8.54 -23.19
C GLY A 55 -44.18 -8.53 -23.19
N TYR A 56 -43.52 -8.30 -24.33
CA TYR A 56 -42.07 -8.13 -24.36
C TYR A 56 -41.66 -6.74 -23.82
N PHE A 57 -40.87 -6.75 -22.75
CA PHE A 57 -40.28 -5.56 -22.14
C PHE A 57 -38.77 -5.71 -22.11
N PHE A 58 -38.04 -4.80 -22.77
CA PHE A 58 -36.59 -4.86 -22.79
C PHE A 58 -36.03 -4.07 -21.60
N HIS A 59 -35.70 -4.78 -20.52
CA HIS A 59 -34.96 -4.19 -19.41
C HIS A 59 -33.49 -3.98 -19.81
N GLN A 60 -33.02 -2.74 -19.74
CA GLN A 60 -31.65 -2.38 -20.06
C GLN A 60 -30.95 -1.88 -18.79
N HIS A 61 -29.81 -2.47 -18.46
CA HIS A 61 -28.93 -1.90 -17.43
C HIS A 61 -28.26 -0.64 -17.98
N CYS A 62 -28.12 0.38 -17.13
CA CYS A 62 -27.37 1.58 -17.47
C CYS A 62 -25.89 1.25 -17.75
N ALA A 63 -25.47 1.36 -19.02
CA ALA A 63 -24.10 1.09 -19.44
C ALA A 63 -23.09 2.00 -18.72
N CYS A 64 -23.42 3.29 -18.53
CA CYS A 64 -22.57 4.21 -17.77
C CYS A 64 -22.40 3.76 -16.32
N HIS A 65 -23.45 3.23 -15.69
CA HIS A 65 -23.37 2.71 -14.33
C HIS A 65 -22.53 1.44 -14.25
N ILE A 66 -22.68 0.52 -15.21
CA ILE A 66 -21.84 -0.70 -15.30
C ILE A 66 -20.37 -0.33 -15.51
N ILE A 67 -20.07 0.58 -16.43
CA ILE A 67 -18.70 1.07 -16.66
C ILE A 67 -18.13 1.67 -15.38
N ASN A 68 -18.89 2.51 -14.69
CA ASN A 68 -18.46 3.06 -13.40
C ASN A 68 -18.20 1.96 -12.35
N LEU A 69 -19.04 0.93 -12.27
CA LEU A 69 -18.82 -0.20 -11.37
C LEU A 69 -17.54 -1.00 -11.74
N LEU A 70 -17.29 -1.21 -13.02
CA LEU A 70 -16.08 -1.89 -13.50
C LEU A 70 -14.81 -1.09 -13.17
N VAL A 71 -14.83 0.22 -13.42
CA VAL A 71 -13.74 1.14 -13.10
C VAL A 71 -13.49 1.19 -11.60
N GLN A 72 -14.56 1.29 -10.81
CA GLN A 72 -14.46 1.22 -9.35
C GLN A 72 -13.91 -0.13 -8.91
N SER A 73 -14.31 -1.25 -9.50
CA SER A 73 -13.80 -2.56 -9.12
C SER A 73 -12.30 -2.72 -9.38
N GLY A 74 -11.80 -2.29 -10.54
CA GLY A 74 -10.40 -2.44 -10.91
C GLY A 74 -9.46 -1.52 -10.15
N LEU A 75 -9.82 -0.23 -10.00
CA LEU A 75 -9.00 0.71 -9.23
C LEU A 75 -9.09 0.44 -7.73
N LYS A 76 -10.25 0.02 -7.20
CA LYS A 76 -10.44 -0.21 -5.76
C LYS A 76 -9.62 -1.39 -5.24
N GLU A 77 -9.30 -2.40 -6.05
CA GLU A 77 -8.63 -3.60 -5.54
C GLU A 77 -7.29 -3.31 -4.87
N VAL A 78 -6.41 -2.51 -5.51
CA VAL A 78 -5.11 -2.14 -4.93
C VAL A 78 -5.29 -1.31 -3.65
N PHE A 79 -6.15 -0.29 -3.68
CA PHE A 79 -6.40 0.54 -2.49
C PHE A 79 -7.09 -0.23 -1.36
N TYR A 80 -7.93 -1.20 -1.72
CA TYR A 80 -8.59 -2.11 -0.78
C TYR A 80 -7.58 -3.04 -0.12
N ASN A 81 -6.73 -3.70 -0.91
CA ASN A 81 -5.67 -4.57 -0.41
C ASN A 81 -4.69 -3.80 0.48
N ALA A 82 -4.31 -2.59 0.08
CA ALA A 82 -3.52 -1.69 0.91
C ALA A 82 -4.21 -1.38 2.23
N THR A 83 -5.48 -1.02 2.21
CA THR A 83 -6.24 -0.70 3.43
C THR A 83 -6.36 -1.92 4.35
N VAL A 84 -6.68 -3.10 3.81
CA VAL A 84 -6.73 -4.35 4.58
C VAL A 84 -5.39 -4.64 5.23
N THR A 85 -4.30 -4.50 4.47
CA THR A 85 -2.94 -4.73 4.96
C THR A 85 -2.55 -3.75 6.06
N LEU A 86 -2.84 -2.46 5.87
CA LEU A 86 -2.46 -1.41 6.81
C LEU A 86 -3.38 -1.32 8.04
N SER A 87 -4.55 -1.96 7.99
CA SER A 87 -5.48 -2.11 9.11
C SER A 87 -5.26 -3.40 9.90
N GLY A 88 -4.25 -4.20 9.55
CA GLY A 88 -3.91 -5.43 10.26
C GLY A 88 -3.49 -5.19 11.71
N VAL A 89 -3.82 -6.13 12.60
CA VAL A 89 -3.49 -6.05 14.04
C VAL A 89 -2.54 -7.15 14.52
N TYR A 90 -2.21 -8.13 13.66
CA TYR A 90 -1.43 -9.31 14.03
C TYR A 90 0.01 -9.31 13.49
N TYR A 91 0.41 -8.25 12.79
CA TYR A 91 1.76 -8.07 12.27
C TYR A 91 2.13 -6.59 12.24
N PRO A 92 3.44 -6.25 12.19
CA PRO A 92 3.88 -4.87 12.07
C PRO A 92 3.39 -4.24 10.76
N THR A 93 2.51 -3.25 10.86
CA THR A 93 2.00 -2.53 9.68
C THR A 93 2.97 -1.44 9.22
N SER A 94 3.81 -0.91 10.11
CA SER A 94 4.77 0.17 9.80
C SER A 94 5.83 -0.26 8.78
N SER A 95 6.26 -1.51 8.79
CA SER A 95 7.17 -2.07 7.79
C SER A 95 6.49 -2.33 6.44
N GLN A 96 5.15 -2.40 6.38
CA GLN A 96 4.39 -2.67 5.16
C GLN A 96 3.96 -1.40 4.41
N ALA A 97 3.90 -0.26 5.09
CA ALA A 97 3.33 0.98 4.56
C ALA A 97 3.94 1.41 3.21
N ILE A 98 5.26 1.43 3.10
CA ILE A 98 5.93 1.87 1.86
C ILE A 98 5.71 0.88 0.71
N HIS A 99 5.62 -0.42 0.97
CA HIS A 99 5.29 -1.40 -0.06
C HIS A 99 3.92 -1.14 -0.67
N GLN A 100 2.92 -0.82 0.16
CA GLN A 100 1.60 -0.47 -0.33
C GLN A 100 1.61 0.84 -1.12
N ILE A 101 2.41 1.83 -0.71
CA ILE A 101 2.60 3.08 -1.45
C ILE A 101 3.25 2.83 -2.82
N VAL A 102 4.20 1.90 -2.92
CA VAL A 102 4.82 1.47 -4.19
C VAL A 102 3.75 0.93 -5.14
N GLU A 103 2.94 -0.03 -4.71
CA GLU A 103 1.89 -0.63 -5.54
C GLU A 103 0.87 0.41 -6.02
N MET A 104 0.41 1.28 -5.11
CA MET A 104 -0.50 2.37 -5.45
C MET A 104 0.15 3.38 -6.43
N SER A 105 1.43 3.70 -6.25
CA SER A 105 2.14 4.63 -7.15
C SER A 105 2.31 4.06 -8.56
N ASP A 106 2.55 2.75 -8.68
CA ASP A 106 2.69 2.08 -9.97
C ASP A 106 1.34 2.01 -10.71
N LEU A 107 0.26 1.72 -9.98
CA LEU A 107 -1.10 1.74 -10.52
C LEU A 107 -1.46 3.13 -11.07
N LEU A 108 -1.26 4.18 -10.26
CA LEU A 108 -1.56 5.55 -10.67
C LEU A 108 -0.77 5.94 -11.92
N ASN A 109 0.53 5.66 -11.95
CA ASN A 109 1.36 5.95 -13.10
C ASN A 109 0.96 5.16 -14.35
N THR A 110 0.48 3.93 -14.19
CA THR A 110 0.05 3.07 -15.31
C THR A 110 -1.20 3.61 -16.01
N TYR A 111 -2.16 4.14 -15.25
CA TYR A 111 -3.47 4.57 -15.78
C TYR A 111 -3.62 6.08 -15.97
N LYS A 112 -2.61 6.89 -15.62
CA LYS A 112 -2.70 8.37 -15.73
C LYS A 112 -2.89 8.88 -17.17
N GLU A 113 -2.42 8.11 -18.17
CA GLU A 113 -2.53 8.45 -19.60
C GLU A 113 -3.65 7.68 -20.30
N ASP A 114 -4.48 6.94 -19.56
CA ASP A 114 -5.60 6.20 -20.13
C ASP A 114 -6.69 7.15 -20.66
N ASP A 115 -7.24 6.86 -21.84
CA ASP A 115 -8.23 7.71 -22.51
C ASP A 115 -9.52 7.89 -21.70
N LEU A 116 -9.91 6.88 -20.92
CA LEU A 116 -11.14 6.88 -20.13
C LEU A 116 -10.88 7.25 -18.67
N LEU A 117 -9.81 6.73 -18.09
CA LEU A 117 -9.52 6.82 -16.65
C LEU A 117 -8.54 7.93 -16.30
N GLY A 118 -7.75 8.42 -17.26
CA GLY A 118 -6.63 9.32 -17.02
C GLY A 118 -7.02 10.56 -16.21
N HIS A 119 -8.15 11.20 -16.55
CA HIS A 119 -8.61 12.38 -15.80
C HIS A 119 -8.92 12.08 -14.32
N ALA A 120 -9.56 10.95 -14.03
CA ALA A 120 -9.85 10.53 -12.66
C ALA A 120 -8.58 10.12 -11.91
N VAL A 121 -7.68 9.39 -12.58
CA VAL A 121 -6.41 8.92 -12.01
C VAL A 121 -5.49 10.09 -11.72
N VAL A 122 -5.39 11.09 -12.59
CA VAL A 122 -4.62 12.32 -12.34
C VAL A 122 -5.16 13.09 -11.13
N ALA A 123 -6.48 13.16 -10.96
CA ALA A 123 -7.08 13.77 -9.77
C ALA A 123 -6.77 12.98 -8.49
N MET A 124 -6.77 11.65 -8.56
CA MET A 124 -6.35 10.77 -7.45
C MET A 124 -4.87 10.93 -7.14
N GLU A 125 -4.01 10.94 -8.16
CA GLU A 125 -2.57 11.14 -8.05
C GLU A 125 -2.26 12.49 -7.40
N THR A 126 -2.95 13.55 -7.79
CA THR A 126 -2.80 14.88 -7.17
C THR A 126 -3.07 14.84 -5.66
N LYS A 127 -4.14 14.15 -5.23
CA LYS A 127 -4.42 13.95 -3.80
C LYS A 127 -3.38 13.03 -3.15
N PHE A 128 -2.93 12.00 -3.85
CA PHE A 128 -1.93 11.07 -3.36
C PHE A 128 -0.63 11.80 -3.03
N LYS A 129 -0.10 12.57 -3.99
CA LYS A 129 1.12 13.38 -3.80
C LYS A 129 1.04 14.28 -2.59
N LYS A 130 -0.13 14.88 -2.30
CA LYS A 130 -0.31 15.75 -1.13
C LYS A 130 0.04 15.08 0.21
N TYR A 131 -0.18 13.77 0.34
CA TYR A 131 0.05 13.05 1.60
C TYR A 131 1.40 12.34 1.66
N TRP A 132 1.95 11.97 0.50
CA TRP A 132 3.19 11.18 0.43
C TRP A 132 4.35 11.91 -0.23
N SER A 133 4.21 13.20 -0.57
CA SER A 133 5.34 14.03 -1.01
C SER A 133 6.42 14.14 0.06
N GLU A 134 6.03 14.16 1.33
CA GLU A 134 6.93 14.00 2.46
C GLU A 134 6.67 12.63 3.09
N MET A 135 7.66 11.73 3.07
CA MET A 135 7.47 10.38 3.57
C MET A 135 7.43 10.38 5.11
N PRO A 136 6.38 9.84 5.75
CA PRO A 136 6.33 9.75 7.20
C PRO A 136 7.52 8.98 7.76
N PHE A 137 8.25 9.61 8.68
CA PHE A 137 9.48 9.06 9.23
C PHE A 137 9.30 7.66 9.85
N LEU A 138 8.15 7.40 10.48
CA LEU A 138 7.81 6.09 11.04
C LEU A 138 7.77 4.99 9.97
N TYR A 139 7.25 5.28 8.78
CA TYR A 139 7.13 4.30 7.70
C TYR A 139 8.53 3.95 7.18
N ALA A 140 9.38 4.96 7.01
CA ALA A 140 10.77 4.79 6.65
C ALA A 140 11.53 3.93 7.68
N LEU A 141 11.37 4.23 8.98
CA LEU A 141 11.97 3.45 10.05
C LEU A 141 11.49 2.00 10.07
N GLY A 142 10.19 1.76 9.88
CA GLY A 142 9.61 0.41 9.81
C GLY A 142 10.26 -0.44 8.72
N VAL A 143 10.53 0.15 7.55
CA VAL A 143 11.24 -0.51 6.45
C VAL A 143 12.73 -0.69 6.76
N ILE A 144 13.38 0.31 7.34
CA ILE A 144 14.81 0.24 7.67
C ILE A 144 15.09 -0.88 8.67
N VAL A 145 14.21 -1.10 9.65
CA VAL A 145 14.38 -2.20 10.62
C VAL A 145 13.95 -3.56 10.06
N ASP A 146 13.48 -3.66 8.82
CA ASP A 146 13.33 -4.95 8.16
C ASP A 146 14.71 -5.40 7.64
N PRO A 147 15.25 -6.53 8.14
CA PRO A 147 16.58 -7.01 7.75
C PRO A 147 16.65 -7.43 6.28
N ARG A 148 15.53 -7.60 5.58
CA ARG A 148 15.48 -7.91 4.15
C ARG A 148 15.66 -6.68 3.28
N ILE A 149 15.35 -5.49 3.81
CA ILE A 149 15.22 -4.25 3.02
C ILE A 149 16.27 -3.23 3.45
N LYS A 150 16.26 -2.86 4.74
CA LYS A 150 17.20 -1.89 5.32
C LYS A 150 17.18 -0.53 4.62
N LEU A 151 18.17 0.31 4.94
CA LEU A 151 18.32 1.63 4.35
C LEU A 151 18.51 1.59 2.84
N ALA A 152 19.33 0.67 2.31
CA ALA A 152 19.55 0.56 0.87
C ALA A 152 18.27 0.19 0.11
N GLY A 153 17.43 -0.68 0.69
CA GLY A 153 16.14 -0.99 0.10
C GLY A 153 15.14 0.17 0.22
N LEU A 154 15.16 0.93 1.31
CA LEU A 154 14.36 2.16 1.41
C LEU A 154 14.73 3.17 0.32
N GLU A 155 16.03 3.41 0.12
CA GLU A 155 16.55 4.30 -0.93
C GLU A 155 15.98 3.89 -2.30
N TYR A 156 16.04 2.59 -2.62
CA TYR A 156 15.47 2.05 -3.85
C TYR A 156 13.94 2.21 -3.96
N LEU A 157 13.18 1.92 -2.88
CA LEU A 157 11.73 2.04 -2.90
C LEU A 157 11.26 3.49 -3.07
N LEU A 158 11.95 4.44 -2.42
CA LEU A 158 11.64 5.87 -2.57
C LEU A 158 12.04 6.40 -3.96
N GLU A 159 13.16 5.95 -4.52
CA GLU A 159 13.52 6.26 -5.91
C GLU A 159 12.46 5.72 -6.88
N PHE A 160 11.95 4.50 -6.65
CA PHE A 160 10.87 3.93 -7.46
C PHE A 160 9.60 4.79 -7.41
N ILE A 161 9.13 5.13 -6.21
CA ILE A 161 7.94 5.99 -6.03
C ILE A 161 8.18 7.35 -6.69
N GLY A 162 9.36 7.93 -6.46
CA GLY A 162 9.75 9.22 -7.02
C GLY A 162 9.72 9.23 -8.54
N ASN A 163 10.18 8.16 -9.20
CA ASN A 163 10.11 8.01 -10.65
C ASN A 163 8.67 7.89 -11.16
N LYS A 164 7.78 7.18 -10.44
CA LYS A 164 6.37 7.02 -10.84
C LYS A 164 5.55 8.29 -10.67
N LEU A 165 5.81 9.03 -9.60
CA LEU A 165 5.05 10.22 -9.22
C LEU A 165 5.76 11.53 -9.57
N SER A 166 6.97 11.49 -10.11
CA SER A 166 7.81 12.68 -10.33
C SER A 166 8.00 13.50 -9.04
N ILE A 167 8.32 12.81 -7.94
CA ILE A 167 8.67 13.40 -6.64
C ILE A 167 10.16 13.16 -6.41
N ASP A 168 10.87 14.18 -5.92
CA ASP A 168 12.26 14.03 -5.50
C ASP A 168 12.34 13.77 -3.99
N TYR A 169 12.88 12.61 -3.61
CA TYR A 169 13.08 12.19 -2.22
C TYR A 169 14.54 12.31 -1.76
N PHE A 170 15.45 12.84 -2.58
CA PHE A 170 16.90 12.82 -2.29
C PHE A 170 17.25 13.46 -0.93
N ASP A 171 16.76 14.67 -0.67
CA ASP A 171 16.99 15.37 0.59
C ASP A 171 16.34 14.63 1.77
N GLN A 172 15.13 14.12 1.58
CA GLN A 172 14.39 13.36 2.60
C GLN A 172 15.10 12.07 3.00
N ILE A 173 15.71 11.35 2.05
CA ILE A 173 16.51 10.16 2.33
C ILE A 173 17.67 10.52 3.25
N THR A 174 18.34 11.64 2.98
CA THR A 174 19.45 12.14 3.80
C THR A 174 18.97 12.49 5.22
N ASP A 175 17.83 13.17 5.33
CA ASP A 175 17.24 13.53 6.62
C ASP A 175 16.78 12.30 7.42
N ILE A 176 16.13 11.33 6.76
CA ILE A 176 15.73 10.05 7.36
C ILE A 176 16.97 9.33 7.91
N ARG A 177 18.06 9.28 7.13
CA ARG A 177 19.32 8.66 7.55
C ARG A 177 19.87 9.35 8.80
N ASN A 178 20.00 10.68 8.78
CA ASN A 178 20.53 11.43 9.91
C ASN A 178 19.69 11.23 11.18
N LYS A 179 18.36 11.27 11.04
CA LYS A 179 17.42 11.10 12.14
C LYS A 179 17.40 9.66 12.67
N LEU A 180 17.64 8.65 11.82
CA LEU A 180 17.84 7.27 12.26
C LEU A 180 19.04 7.17 13.21
N PHE A 181 20.19 7.75 12.86
CA PHE A 181 21.37 7.76 13.72
C PHE A 181 21.14 8.54 15.02
N GLU A 182 20.44 9.68 14.94
CA GLU A 182 20.07 10.46 16.13
C GLU A 182 19.20 9.65 17.08
N VAL A 183 18.11 9.05 16.58
CA VAL A 183 17.22 8.21 17.39
C VAL A 183 17.97 7.01 17.96
N PHE A 184 18.82 6.35 17.17
CA PHE A 184 19.62 5.23 17.66
C PHE A 184 20.56 5.64 18.80
N SER A 185 21.17 6.82 18.74
CA SER A 185 22.02 7.33 19.82
C SER A 185 21.29 7.52 21.16
N ILE A 186 19.98 7.77 21.12
CA ILE A 186 19.14 7.83 22.33
C ILE A 186 19.00 6.43 22.93
N TYR A 187 18.80 5.41 22.09
CA TYR A 187 18.71 4.02 22.53
C TYR A 187 20.07 3.49 22.99
N GLU A 188 21.18 3.82 22.33
CA GLU A 188 22.54 3.46 22.77
C GLU A 188 22.81 3.97 24.19
N ARG A 189 22.47 5.23 24.47
CA ARG A 189 22.61 5.80 25.82
C ARG A 189 21.75 5.10 26.87
N ARG A 190 20.60 4.56 26.46
CA ARG A 190 19.64 3.92 27.38
C ARG A 190 19.94 2.44 27.63
N PHE A 191 20.42 1.72 26.63
CA PHE A 191 20.52 0.25 26.65
C PHE A 191 21.94 -0.29 26.41
N GLY A 192 22.88 0.54 25.93
CA GLY A 192 24.23 0.10 25.54
C GLY A 192 25.13 -0.38 26.69
N GLY A 193 24.79 -0.08 27.94
CA GLY A 193 25.57 -0.50 29.12
C GLY A 193 25.16 -1.84 29.74
N VAL A 194 24.13 -2.53 29.22
CA VAL A 194 23.46 -3.62 29.93
C VAL A 194 23.97 -5.03 29.57
N HIS A 195 24.68 -5.22 28.45
CA HIS A 195 25.17 -6.55 28.05
C HIS A 195 26.61 -6.53 27.51
N THR A 196 27.56 -6.80 28.38
CA THR A 196 28.93 -7.18 28.00
C THR A 196 29.21 -8.59 28.54
N GLU A 197 28.69 -9.62 27.87
CA GLU A 197 29.27 -10.96 27.97
C GLU A 197 29.94 -11.33 26.64
N PRO A 198 31.11 -12.00 26.64
CA PRO A 198 31.86 -12.30 25.42
C PRO A 198 31.19 -13.43 24.61
N SER A 199 30.98 -13.20 23.32
CA SER A 199 30.46 -14.22 22.38
C SER A 199 31.57 -15.19 21.94
N PRO A 200 31.30 -16.50 21.80
CA PRO A 200 32.09 -17.39 20.94
C PRO A 200 31.70 -17.16 19.48
N GLU A 201 32.68 -17.05 18.58
CA GLU A 201 32.47 -17.00 17.12
C GLU A 201 32.19 -18.41 16.57
N PRO A 202 31.21 -18.62 15.68
CA PRO A 202 31.14 -19.82 14.86
C PRO A 202 31.81 -19.60 13.49
N ASP A 203 32.62 -20.60 13.10
CA ASP A 203 33.38 -20.74 11.86
C ASP A 203 32.60 -20.38 10.58
N THR A 204 33.14 -19.43 9.82
CA THR A 204 32.79 -19.21 8.40
C THR A 204 33.51 -20.23 7.52
N GLN A 205 32.76 -21.12 6.85
CA GLN A 205 33.21 -21.76 5.61
C GLN A 205 32.64 -21.02 4.39
N PRO A 206 33.42 -20.87 3.31
CA PRO A 206 32.98 -20.15 2.12
C PRO A 206 32.21 -21.10 1.19
N LEU A 207 30.96 -20.80 0.86
CA LEU A 207 30.28 -21.54 -0.21
C LEU A 207 29.37 -20.67 -1.08
N SER A 208 29.83 -20.54 -2.33
CA SER A 208 29.05 -20.53 -3.58
C SER A 208 27.86 -19.57 -3.72
N THR A 209 28.19 -18.41 -4.27
CA THR A 209 27.34 -17.35 -4.85
C THR A 209 26.22 -17.84 -5.78
N SER A 210 24.99 -17.36 -5.57
CA SER A 210 23.94 -17.31 -6.59
C SER A 210 23.13 -15.99 -6.57
N TRP A 211 23.83 -14.86 -6.58
CA TRP A 211 23.24 -13.52 -6.87
C TRP A 211 23.99 -12.76 -7.99
N SER A 212 24.56 -13.49 -8.95
CA SER A 212 25.32 -12.92 -10.07
C SER A 212 24.48 -12.63 -11.33
N ILE A 213 23.15 -12.71 -11.31
CA ILE A 213 22.34 -12.61 -12.54
C ILE A 213 21.72 -11.22 -12.80
N LEU A 214 21.74 -10.26 -11.87
CA LEU A 214 21.14 -8.92 -12.12
C LEU A 214 22.06 -7.70 -11.91
N LYS A 215 23.39 -7.88 -11.92
CA LYS A 215 24.36 -6.76 -11.93
C LYS A 215 25.42 -6.92 -13.02
N ARG A 216 24.98 -7.14 -14.25
CA ARG A 216 25.84 -7.07 -15.44
C ARG A 216 25.35 -6.02 -16.42
N ARG A 217 25.56 -4.74 -16.06
CA ARG A 217 25.79 -3.64 -17.02
C ARG A 217 26.12 -2.34 -16.28
N GLN A 218 27.40 -2.20 -15.92
CA GLN A 218 28.21 -0.97 -15.91
C GLN A 218 29.32 -1.13 -14.87
N LYS A 219 30.50 -1.52 -15.34
CA LYS A 219 31.75 -1.25 -14.66
C LYS A 219 32.78 -0.99 -15.74
N ASP A 220 33.30 0.23 -15.77
CA ASP A 220 34.68 0.47 -16.17
C ASP A 220 35.21 1.77 -15.57
N LYS A 221 36.49 1.69 -15.16
CA LYS A 221 37.46 2.72 -14.74
C LYS A 221 37.35 3.21 -13.28
N SER A 222 38.16 2.64 -12.37
CA SER A 222 39.55 3.03 -11.98
C SER A 222 39.54 4.18 -10.95
N ALA A 223 40.27 4.22 -9.84
CA ALA A 223 41.55 3.61 -9.48
C ALA A 223 41.70 3.58 -7.93
N SER A 224 42.72 2.86 -7.47
CA SER A 224 43.20 2.77 -6.09
C SER A 224 43.78 4.07 -5.53
N SER A 225 43.62 4.31 -4.23
CA SER A 225 44.76 4.60 -3.34
C SER A 225 44.38 4.45 -1.87
N SER A 226 45.29 3.80 -1.15
CA SER A 226 45.30 3.58 0.30
C SER A 226 45.86 4.81 1.03
N SER A 227 45.28 5.18 2.16
CA SER A 227 46.03 5.84 3.23
C SER A 227 45.45 5.53 4.61
N SER A 228 46.36 5.17 5.50
CA SER A 228 46.15 4.90 6.91
C SER A 228 46.15 6.20 7.72
N THR A 229 45.59 6.09 8.93
CA THR A 229 45.80 6.93 10.14
C THR A 229 44.71 7.95 10.44
N THR A 230 43.83 7.62 11.39
CA THR A 230 43.60 8.38 12.64
C THR A 230 42.56 7.64 13.49
N ARG A 231 43.05 6.82 14.43
CA ARG A 231 42.22 6.28 15.52
C ARG A 231 42.04 7.41 16.53
N SER A 232 40.87 8.02 16.56
CA SER A 232 40.17 8.57 17.76
C SER A 232 39.04 9.50 17.33
N ALA A 233 37.82 8.94 17.16
CA ALA A 233 36.50 9.62 17.23
C ALA A 233 35.29 8.73 16.85
N ALA A 234 35.48 7.48 16.39
CA ALA A 234 34.42 6.69 15.73
C ALA A 234 33.71 5.65 16.63
N SER A 235 33.31 6.00 17.85
CA SER A 235 32.64 5.06 18.77
C SER A 235 31.13 5.31 18.95
N SER A 236 30.47 5.93 17.99
CA SER A 236 29.00 5.99 17.93
C SER A 236 28.50 5.16 16.74
N SER A 237 27.59 4.21 16.99
CA SER A 237 26.85 3.40 16.01
C SER A 237 27.51 2.18 15.32
N THR A 238 28.44 1.45 15.95
CA THR A 238 28.98 0.22 15.35
C THR A 238 27.91 -0.85 15.11
N GLU A 239 26.92 -0.96 16.01
CA GLU A 239 25.83 -1.93 15.89
C GLU A 239 24.88 -1.62 14.72
N LEU A 240 24.43 -0.36 14.61
CA LEU A 240 23.56 0.08 13.52
C LEU A 240 24.25 -0.05 12.17
N ASN A 241 25.50 0.41 12.03
CA ASN A 241 26.26 0.24 10.78
C ASN A 241 26.44 -1.25 10.44
N ARG A 242 26.80 -2.09 11.42
CA ARG A 242 26.88 -3.55 11.25
C ARG A 242 25.56 -4.15 10.80
N PHE A 243 24.42 -3.66 11.29
CA PHE A 243 23.11 -4.10 10.82
C PHE A 243 22.87 -3.67 9.37
N LEU A 244 23.11 -2.41 9.04
CA LEU A 244 22.89 -1.86 7.69
C LEU A 244 23.75 -2.55 6.62
N GLU A 245 24.99 -2.93 6.96
CA GLU A 245 25.93 -3.59 6.06
C GLU A 245 25.78 -5.12 5.98
N ALA A 246 25.14 -5.75 6.98
CA ALA A 246 24.99 -7.20 7.01
C ALA A 246 24.17 -7.70 5.80
N GLN A 247 24.54 -8.82 5.22
CA GLN A 247 23.70 -9.48 4.22
C GLN A 247 22.56 -10.25 4.89
N PHE A 248 21.39 -10.27 4.25
CA PHE A 248 20.29 -11.12 4.64
C PHE A 248 20.41 -12.45 3.90
N ASP A 249 20.38 -13.55 4.65
CA ASP A 249 20.43 -14.89 4.08
C ASP A 249 19.02 -15.30 3.60
N ALA A 250 18.77 -15.07 2.31
CA ALA A 250 17.48 -15.29 1.67
C ALA A 250 17.16 -16.78 1.40
N ASP A 251 18.13 -17.69 1.60
CA ASP A 251 17.96 -19.12 1.30
C ASP A 251 17.12 -19.86 2.37
N LYS A 252 16.76 -19.18 3.46
CA LYS A 252 15.78 -19.67 4.46
C LYS A 252 14.39 -19.16 4.09
N ASN A 253 13.57 -20.08 3.58
CA ASN A 253 12.16 -19.94 3.17
C ASN A 253 11.49 -18.62 3.60
N THR A 254 11.43 -17.65 2.67
CA THR A 254 10.96 -16.28 2.92
C THR A 254 9.44 -16.15 2.94
N GLU A 255 8.70 -17.18 2.53
CA GLU A 255 7.23 -17.15 2.45
C GLU A 255 6.55 -16.92 3.80
N ASN A 256 7.17 -17.34 4.91
CA ASN A 256 6.65 -17.16 6.28
C ASN A 256 7.62 -16.39 7.18
N PHE A 257 8.30 -15.37 6.63
CA PHE A 257 9.22 -14.56 7.42
C PHE A 257 8.48 -13.75 8.51
N ASP A 258 8.70 -14.11 9.77
CA ASP A 258 8.22 -13.36 10.93
C ASP A 258 9.27 -12.36 11.40
N LEU A 259 9.02 -11.08 11.12
CA LEU A 259 9.91 -9.97 11.47
C LEU A 259 10.10 -9.81 12.98
N LEU A 260 9.05 -10.02 13.78
CA LEU A 260 9.13 -9.89 15.24
C LEU A 260 9.93 -11.05 15.84
N LEU A 261 9.70 -12.27 15.34
CA LEU A 261 10.49 -13.44 15.74
C LEU A 261 11.95 -13.30 15.33
N TRP A 262 12.23 -12.72 14.17
CA TRP A 262 13.61 -12.42 13.74
C TRP A 262 14.29 -11.48 14.73
N TRP A 263 13.67 -10.35 15.08
CA TRP A 263 14.22 -9.41 16.04
C TRP A 263 14.40 -10.02 17.43
N LYS A 264 13.47 -10.88 17.87
CA LYS A 264 13.60 -11.63 19.12
C LYS A 264 14.81 -12.57 19.08
N THR A 265 15.00 -13.28 17.96
CA THR A 265 16.07 -14.28 17.77
C THR A 265 17.44 -13.62 17.69
N TYR A 266 17.57 -12.50 16.97
CA TYR A 266 18.85 -11.80 16.78
C TYR A 266 19.09 -10.68 17.81
N SER A 267 18.29 -10.60 18.88
CA SER A 267 18.42 -9.60 19.94
C SER A 267 19.80 -9.63 20.62
N TYR A 268 20.41 -10.81 20.78
CA TYR A 268 21.77 -10.94 21.32
C TYR A 268 22.84 -10.32 20.40
N ARG A 269 22.64 -10.37 19.08
CA ARG A 269 23.54 -9.78 18.07
C ARG A 269 23.31 -8.28 17.90
N TYR A 270 22.10 -7.83 18.20
CA TYR A 270 21.66 -6.46 18.07
C TYR A 270 20.94 -5.99 19.35
N PRO A 271 21.67 -5.88 20.48
CA PRO A 271 21.06 -5.64 21.80
C PRO A 271 20.39 -4.28 21.92
N VAL A 272 20.92 -3.23 21.30
CA VAL A 272 20.30 -1.90 21.35
C VAL A 272 19.26 -1.75 20.24
N LEU A 273 19.59 -2.19 19.03
CA LEU A 273 18.74 -2.01 17.85
C LEU A 273 17.48 -2.87 17.93
N SER A 274 17.50 -4.04 18.58
CA SER A 274 16.29 -4.84 18.80
C SER A 274 15.27 -4.13 19.69
N HIS A 275 15.69 -3.30 20.65
CA HIS A 275 14.77 -2.44 21.42
C HIS A 275 14.14 -1.37 20.53
N LEU A 276 14.94 -0.68 19.71
CA LEU A 276 14.45 0.32 18.76
C LEU A 276 13.47 -0.30 17.76
N ALA A 277 13.83 -1.42 17.15
CA ALA A 277 13.00 -2.13 16.19
C ALA A 277 11.66 -2.57 16.79
N ARG A 278 11.68 -3.13 18.01
CA ARG A 278 10.45 -3.49 18.72
C ARG A 278 9.54 -2.27 18.90
N ASP A 279 10.08 -1.15 19.39
CA ASP A 279 9.29 0.04 19.70
C ASP A 279 8.75 0.74 18.43
N ILE A 280 9.42 0.60 17.28
CA ILE A 280 8.92 1.05 15.96
C ILE A 280 7.82 0.13 15.41
N LEU A 281 8.02 -1.18 15.48
CA LEU A 281 7.18 -2.18 14.80
C LEU A 281 5.82 -2.39 15.49
N VAL A 282 5.71 -2.03 16.77
CA VAL A 282 4.43 -2.08 17.51
C VAL A 282 3.49 -0.92 17.21
N ILE A 283 3.94 0.11 16.48
CA ILE A 283 3.11 1.27 16.18
C ILE A 283 2.23 0.96 14.96
N PRO A 284 0.89 0.88 15.12
CA PRO A 284 0.00 0.67 13.99
C PRO A 284 -0.03 1.92 13.11
N VAL A 285 -0.15 1.74 11.80
CA VAL A 285 -0.24 2.86 10.84
C VAL A 285 -1.68 3.30 10.56
N SER A 286 -2.66 2.52 11.02
CA SER A 286 -4.09 2.84 10.94
C SER A 286 -4.75 2.73 12.31
N THR A 287 -5.68 3.65 12.59
CA THR A 287 -6.63 3.56 13.72
C THR A 287 -8.01 3.07 13.29
N VAL A 288 -8.23 2.90 11.99
CA VAL A 288 -9.52 2.58 11.38
C VAL A 288 -9.44 1.17 10.80
N SER A 289 -10.45 0.33 11.06
CA SER A 289 -10.53 -0.99 10.42
C SER A 289 -10.91 -0.84 8.94
N SER A 290 -10.46 -1.78 8.10
CA SER A 290 -10.70 -1.72 6.65
C SER A 290 -12.18 -1.71 6.28
N GLU A 291 -13.01 -2.39 7.05
CA GLU A 291 -14.48 -2.36 6.97
C GLU A 291 -15.07 -0.96 7.18
N HIS A 292 -14.55 -0.17 8.12
CA HIS A 292 -15.01 1.20 8.37
C HIS A 292 -14.52 2.16 7.28
N ALA A 293 -13.31 1.95 6.75
CA ALA A 293 -12.73 2.78 5.69
C ALA A 293 -13.52 2.71 4.36
N PHE A 294 -14.19 1.59 4.09
CA PHE A 294 -15.01 1.40 2.87
C PHE A 294 -16.52 1.35 3.12
N SER A 295 -16.98 1.57 4.36
CA SER A 295 -18.41 1.68 4.63
C SER A 295 -18.96 2.97 4.03
N THR A 296 -19.86 2.87 3.06
CA THR A 296 -20.55 4.02 2.44
C THR A 296 -21.66 4.60 3.31
N SER A 297 -21.71 4.27 4.61
CA SER A 297 -22.72 4.78 5.56
C SER A 297 -22.15 5.89 6.46
N GLY A 298 -21.52 6.88 5.85
CA GLY A 298 -21.11 8.15 6.48
C GLY A 298 -21.93 9.31 5.94
#